data_AF-A0A7V2VG93-F1
#
_entry.id   AF-A0A7V2VG93-F1
#
_cell.length_a   1.000
_cell.length_b   1.000
_cell.length_c   1.000
_cell.angle_alpha   90.00
_cell.angle_beta   90.00
_cell.angle_gamma   90.00
#
_symmetry.space_group_name_H-M   'P 1'
#
loop_
_entity.id
_entity.type
_entity.pdbx_description
1 polymer ?
#
loop_
_entity_poly.entity_id
_entity_poly.type
_entity_poly.pdbx_seq_one_letter_code
_entity_poly.pdbx_strand_id
1 'polypeptide(L)'
;MSSKHKKRFATAQKWVIALSLLLLAMGLANLGKAEMALHYDGRLPDLPLTAPLTYLAAMGGFWGVAFTFCAVGLIRFRRWGRWGTLATVTLYEIHVWINHLLFDANDYARQTRPRDMALTLLLLALVWGLLNWPSIQKVFE
;
A
#
# COMPACT_ATOMS: atom_id res chain seq x y z
N MET A 1 16.15 20.88 -25.62
CA MET A 1 15.91 19.46 -25.26
C MET A 1 15.47 18.67 -26.48
N SER A 2 16.17 17.57 -26.81
CA SER A 2 15.81 16.66 -27.91
C SER A 2 14.44 15.99 -27.69
N SER A 3 13.71 15.68 -28.76
CA SER A 3 12.38 15.03 -28.71
C SER A 3 12.39 13.71 -27.92
N LYS A 4 13.53 13.00 -27.92
CA LYS A 4 13.75 11.75 -27.16
C LYS A 4 13.73 11.97 -25.64
N HIS A 5 14.22 13.13 -25.17
CA HIS A 5 14.19 13.48 -23.74
C HIS A 5 12.76 13.80 -23.28
N LYS A 6 12.00 14.57 -24.07
CA LYS A 6 10.60 14.87 -23.75
C LYS A 6 9.75 13.60 -23.65
N LYS A 7 9.93 12.65 -24.58
CA LYS A 7 9.23 11.36 -24.55
C LYS A 7 9.54 10.55 -23.29
N ARG A 8 10.82 10.41 -22.91
CA ARG A 8 11.22 9.67 -21.69
C ARG A 8 10.63 10.27 -20.42
N PHE A 9 10.60 11.60 -20.31
CA PHE A 9 10.04 12.30 -19.16
C PHE A 9 8.52 12.08 -19.06
N ALA A 10 7.79 12.20 -20.17
CA ALA A 10 6.35 11.92 -20.20
C ALA A 10 6.03 10.46 -19.83
N THR A 11 6.85 9.50 -20.27
CA THR A 11 6.71 8.09 -19.85
C THR A 11 6.94 7.92 -18.35
N ALA A 12 7.95 8.58 -17.77
CA ALA A 12 8.21 8.52 -16.34
C ALA A 12 7.04 9.09 -15.51
N GLN A 13 6.44 10.20 -15.95
CA GLN A 13 5.24 10.76 -15.32
C GLN A 13 4.05 9.80 -15.36
N LYS A 14 3.82 9.13 -16.50
CA LYS A 14 2.76 8.11 -16.61
C LYS A 14 2.94 6.98 -15.60
N TRP A 15 4.17 6.51 -15.41
CA TRP A 15 4.47 5.48 -14.41
C TRP A 15 4.23 5.96 -12.98
N VAL A 16 4.61 7.20 -12.65
CA VAL A 16 4.32 7.79 -11.33
C VAL A 16 2.82 7.91 -11.10
N ILE A 17 2.05 8.32 -12.11
CA ILE A 17 0.59 8.37 -12.03
C ILE A 17 0.00 6.98 -11.83
N ALA A 18 0.44 5.98 -12.59
CA ALA A 18 -0.01 4.60 -12.44
C ALA A 18 0.28 4.05 -11.02
N LEU A 19 1.48 4.33 -10.48
CA LEU A 19 1.83 3.97 -9.11
C LEU A 19 0.94 4.68 -8.09
N SER A 20 0.64 5.96 -8.32
CA SER A 20 -0.25 6.73 -7.45
C SER A 20 -1.66 6.15 -7.41
N LEU A 21 -2.18 5.72 -8.57
CA LEU A 21 -3.49 5.07 -8.66
C LEU A 21 -3.49 3.72 -7.93
N LEU A 22 -2.41 2.95 -8.02
CA LEU A 22 -2.24 1.72 -7.24
C LEU A 22 -2.30 2.00 -5.73
N LEU A 23 -1.55 3.00 -5.24
CA LEU A 23 -1.60 3.37 -3.81
C LEU A 23 -2.99 3.87 -3.41
N LEU A 24 -3.68 4.62 -4.27
CA LEU A 24 -5.03 5.08 -3.99
C LEU A 24 -5.99 3.89 -3.88
N ALA A 25 -5.89 2.90 -4.76
CA ALA A 25 -6.67 1.67 -4.67
C ALA A 25 -6.37 0.89 -3.38
N MET A 26 -5.09 0.81 -2.97
CA MET A 26 -4.72 0.21 -1.68
C MET A 26 -5.28 0.99 -0.49
N GLY A 27 -5.28 2.32 -0.56
CA GLY A 27 -5.86 3.19 0.46
C GLY A 27 -7.36 2.95 0.61
N LEU A 28 -8.10 2.97 -0.50
CA LEU A 28 -9.54 2.70 -0.53
C LEU A 28 -9.87 1.29 -0.04
N ALA A 29 -9.08 0.27 -0.41
CA ALA A 29 -9.28 -1.09 0.07
C ALA A 29 -9.12 -1.19 1.60
N ASN A 30 -8.14 -0.49 2.18
CA ASN A 30 -7.94 -0.47 3.64
C ASN A 30 -9.03 0.31 4.37
N LEU A 31 -9.50 1.43 3.81
CA LEU A 31 -10.66 2.15 4.35
C LEU A 31 -11.93 1.30 4.29
N GLY A 32 -12.16 0.57 3.20
CA GLY A 32 -13.29 -0.36 3.09
C GLY A 32 -13.21 -1.48 4.13
N LYS A 33 -12.01 -2.04 4.39
CA LYS A 33 -11.82 -3.00 5.49
C LYS A 33 -12.16 -2.38 6.85
N ALA A 34 -11.77 -1.13 7.08
CA ALA A 34 -12.05 -0.44 8.34
C ALA A 34 -13.54 -0.20 8.54
N GLU A 35 -14.23 0.27 7.51
CA GLU A 35 -15.68 0.45 7.52
C GLU A 35 -16.42 -0.86 7.78
N MET A 36 -16.02 -1.94 7.10
CA MET A 36 -16.59 -3.27 7.34
C MET A 36 -16.35 -3.74 8.78
N ALA A 37 -15.16 -3.53 9.32
CA ALA A 37 -14.86 -3.91 10.71
C ALA A 37 -15.76 -3.19 11.72
N LEU A 38 -15.96 -1.87 11.56
CA LEU A 38 -16.90 -1.10 12.39
C LEU A 38 -18.36 -1.55 12.21
N HIS A 39 -18.75 -1.86 10.96
CA HIS A 39 -20.09 -2.33 10.64
C HIS A 39 -20.42 -3.70 11.28
N TYR A 40 -19.42 -4.58 11.37
CA TYR A 40 -19.55 -5.89 12.00
C TYR A 40 -19.44 -5.83 13.53
N ASP A 41 -18.64 -4.91 14.09
CA ASP A 41 -18.49 -4.73 15.54
C ASP A 41 -19.85 -4.44 16.20
N GLY A 42 -20.67 -3.59 15.56
CA GLY A 42 -22.01 -3.27 16.04
C GLY A 42 -23.07 -4.37 15.80
N ARG A 43 -22.79 -5.42 15.03
CA ARG A 43 -23.77 -6.47 14.67
C ARG A 43 -23.44 -7.86 15.17
N LEU A 44 -22.17 -8.15 15.39
CA LEU A 44 -21.66 -9.48 15.75
C LEU A 44 -20.61 -9.35 16.87
N PRO A 45 -20.97 -8.76 18.03
CA PRO A 45 -20.01 -8.51 19.11
C PRO A 45 -19.41 -9.80 19.70
N ASP A 46 -20.13 -10.93 19.61
CA ASP A 46 -19.73 -12.21 20.21
C ASP A 46 -19.02 -13.16 19.22
N LEU A 47 -18.64 -12.68 18.02
CA LEU A 47 -17.96 -13.55 17.06
C LEU A 47 -16.53 -13.82 17.53
N PRO A 48 -16.12 -15.09 17.72
CA PRO A 48 -14.78 -15.43 18.19
C PRO A 48 -13.77 -15.17 17.06
N LEU A 49 -13.25 -13.95 17.02
CA LEU A 49 -12.23 -13.51 16.08
C LEU A 49 -10.85 -13.58 16.73
N THR A 50 -9.85 -13.97 15.97
CA THR A 50 -8.45 -13.97 16.44
C THR A 50 -7.92 -12.57 16.74
N ALA A 51 -8.50 -11.54 16.10
CA ALA A 51 -8.13 -10.14 16.29
C ALA A 51 -9.40 -9.29 16.58
N PRO A 52 -9.32 -8.31 17.49
CA PRO A 52 -10.43 -7.39 17.75
C PRO A 52 -10.82 -6.58 16.51
N LEU A 53 -12.12 -6.43 16.25
CA LEU A 53 -12.62 -5.63 15.11
C LEU A 53 -12.21 -4.15 15.20
N THR A 54 -12.14 -3.61 16.42
CA THR A 54 -11.65 -2.25 16.67
C THR A 54 -10.19 -2.06 16.26
N TYR A 55 -9.33 -3.06 16.51
CA TYR A 55 -7.95 -3.05 16.02
C TYR A 55 -7.90 -3.07 14.49
N LEU A 56 -8.69 -3.93 13.85
CA LEU A 56 -8.76 -4.00 12.37
C LEU A 56 -9.29 -2.69 11.77
N ALA A 57 -10.28 -2.06 12.39
CA ALA A 57 -10.80 -0.76 12.01
C ALA A 57 -9.74 0.33 12.11
N ALA A 58 -9.04 0.41 13.24
CA ALA A 58 -7.99 1.39 13.47
C ALA A 58 -6.84 1.22 12.45
N MET A 59 -6.37 -0.01 12.25
CA MET A 59 -5.27 -0.29 11.32
C MET A 59 -5.68 -0.06 9.86
N GLY A 60 -6.88 -0.47 9.46
CA GLY A 60 -7.41 -0.20 8.12
C GLY A 60 -7.57 1.32 7.87
N GLY A 61 -8.04 2.06 8.87
CA GLY A 61 -8.14 3.52 8.80
C GLY A 61 -6.76 4.18 8.65
N PHE A 62 -5.82 3.81 9.52
CA PHE A 62 -4.46 4.34 9.51
C PHE A 62 -3.75 4.11 8.17
N TRP A 63 -3.71 2.86 7.69
CA TRP A 63 -3.06 2.52 6.42
C TRP A 63 -3.81 3.10 5.22
N GLY A 64 -5.14 3.15 5.28
CA GLY A 64 -5.98 3.82 4.29
C GLY A 64 -5.56 5.27 4.08
N VAL A 65 -5.51 6.05 5.16
CA VAL A 65 -5.08 7.45 5.14
C VAL A 65 -3.63 7.59 4.70
N ALA A 66 -2.72 6.76 5.20
CA ALA A 66 -1.30 6.81 4.85
C ALA A 66 -1.07 6.60 3.34
N PHE A 67 -1.74 5.61 2.74
CA PHE A 67 -1.64 5.34 1.30
C PHE A 67 -2.26 6.45 0.45
N THR A 68 -3.41 6.98 0.84
CA THR A 68 -4.02 8.12 0.14
C THR A 68 -3.13 9.36 0.21
N PHE A 69 -2.52 9.64 1.37
CA PHE A 69 -1.58 10.75 1.54
C PHE A 69 -0.34 10.58 0.65
N CYS A 70 0.23 9.38 0.58
CA CYS A 70 1.34 9.06 -0.32
C CYS A 70 0.94 9.22 -1.79
N ALA A 71 -0.23 8.73 -2.19
CA ALA A 71 -0.76 8.89 -3.55
C ALA A 71 -0.87 10.37 -3.95
N VAL A 72 -1.40 11.22 -3.06
CA VAL A 72 -1.46 12.67 -3.29
C VAL A 72 -0.05 13.25 -3.45
N GLY A 73 0.90 12.85 -2.60
CA GLY A 73 2.29 13.28 -2.71
C GLY A 73 2.92 12.93 -4.06
N LEU A 74 2.67 11.72 -4.56
CA LEU A 74 3.15 11.27 -5.86
C LEU A 74 2.47 11.97 -7.04
N ILE A 75 1.14 12.18 -7.01
CA ILE A 75 0.39 12.92 -8.06
C ILE A 75 0.87 14.37 -8.15
N ARG A 76 1.23 14.97 -7.01
CA ARG A 76 1.81 16.32 -6.95
C ARG A 76 3.31 16.33 -7.28
N PHE A 77 3.90 15.19 -7.65
CA PHE A 77 5.31 15.01 -7.97
C PHE A 77 6.24 15.57 -6.89
N ARG A 78 5.85 15.47 -5.61
CA ARG A 78 6.65 16.00 -4.50
C ARG A 78 7.69 14.98 -4.06
N ARG A 79 8.90 15.47 -3.75
CA ARG A 79 10.00 14.64 -3.21
C ARG A 79 9.62 13.88 -1.94
N TRP A 80 8.81 14.47 -1.07
CA TRP A 80 8.30 13.79 0.13
C TRP A 80 7.35 12.63 -0.22
N GLY A 81 6.59 12.72 -1.33
CA GLY A 81 5.70 11.66 -1.78
C GLY A 81 6.45 10.39 -2.16
N ARG A 82 7.62 10.54 -2.80
CA ARG A 82 8.53 9.42 -3.09
C ARG A 82 9.00 8.71 -1.81
N TRP A 83 9.61 9.45 -0.89
CA TRP A 83 10.15 8.86 0.33
C TRP A 83 9.05 8.34 1.26
N GLY A 84 7.95 9.06 1.37
CA GLY A 84 6.76 8.64 2.12
C GLY A 84 6.17 7.35 1.59
N THR A 85 6.09 7.17 0.27
CA THR A 85 5.63 5.93 -0.35
C THR A 85 6.55 4.75 -0.02
N LEU A 86 7.87 4.92 -0.17
CA LEU A 86 8.84 3.86 0.13
C LEU A 86 8.75 3.41 1.59
N ALA A 87 8.67 4.36 2.52
CA ALA A 87 8.52 4.07 3.94
C ALA A 87 7.18 3.39 4.24
N THR A 88 6.08 3.95 3.72
CA THR A 88 4.72 3.48 3.99
C THR A 88 4.49 2.06 3.46
N VAL A 89 4.88 1.76 2.22
CA VAL A 89 4.76 0.41 1.65
C VAL A 89 5.58 -0.58 2.46
N THR A 90 6.82 -0.24 2.83
CA THR A 90 7.68 -1.14 3.60
C THR A 90 7.11 -1.43 4.99
N LEU A 91 6.64 -0.41 5.70
CA LEU A 91 6.04 -0.57 7.02
C LEU A 91 4.69 -1.30 6.95
N TYR A 92 3.90 -1.07 5.89
CA TYR A 92 2.64 -1.79 5.67
C TYR A 92 2.87 -3.29 5.51
N GLU A 93 3.85 -3.69 4.67
CA GLU A 93 4.15 -5.10 4.49
C GLU A 93 4.68 -5.74 5.78
N ILE A 94 5.57 -5.07 6.52
CA ILE A 94 6.01 -5.54 7.84
C ILE A 94 4.80 -5.75 8.77
N HIS A 95 3.88 -4.80 8.80
CA HIS A 95 2.67 -4.90 9.61
C HIS A 95 1.76 -6.07 9.18
N VAL A 96 1.57 -6.28 7.88
CA VAL A 96 0.81 -7.43 7.34
C VAL A 96 1.42 -8.75 7.81
N TRP A 97 2.75 -8.88 7.74
CA TRP A 97 3.44 -10.09 8.20
C TRP A 97 3.37 -10.27 9.72
N ILE A 98 3.46 -9.20 10.51
CA ILE A 98 3.21 -9.26 11.96
C ILE A 98 1.79 -9.79 12.23
N ASN A 99 0.79 -9.30 11.51
CA ASN A 99 -0.59 -9.79 11.67
C ASN A 99 -0.71 -11.28 11.31
N HIS A 100 -0.08 -11.73 10.21
CA HIS A 100 -0.04 -13.16 9.87
C HIS A 100 0.62 -14.02 10.95
N LEU A 101 1.66 -13.52 11.61
CA LEU A 101 2.34 -14.25 12.67
C LEU A 101 1.50 -14.33 13.96
N LEU A 102 0.74 -13.28 14.28
CA LEU A 102 -0.02 -13.18 15.52
C LEU A 102 -1.45 -13.75 15.42
N PHE A 103 -2.10 -13.64 14.27
CA PHE A 103 -3.55 -13.84 14.14
C PHE A 103 -3.96 -14.95 13.17
N ASP A 104 -3.03 -15.58 12.44
CA ASP A 104 -3.36 -16.74 11.60
C ASP A 104 -3.63 -17.98 12.49
N ALA A 105 -4.91 -18.25 12.75
CA ALA A 105 -5.33 -19.40 13.57
C ALA A 105 -5.51 -20.70 12.78
N ASN A 106 -5.72 -20.64 11.46
CA ASN A 106 -6.15 -21.78 10.65
C ASN A 106 -5.06 -22.25 9.67
N ASP A 107 -4.98 -23.55 9.41
CA ASP A 107 -3.99 -24.15 8.49
C ASP A 107 -4.21 -23.72 7.04
N TYR A 108 -5.45 -23.34 6.68
CA TYR A 108 -5.75 -22.74 5.39
C TYR A 108 -5.07 -21.37 5.20
N ALA A 109 -4.97 -20.56 6.25
CA ALA A 109 -4.25 -19.28 6.21
C ALA A 109 -2.74 -19.49 6.02
N ARG A 110 -2.18 -20.59 6.54
CA ARG A 110 -0.78 -20.93 6.32
C ARG A 110 -0.48 -21.35 4.89
N GLN A 111 -1.43 -22.01 4.20
CA GLN A 111 -1.24 -22.45 2.81
C GLN A 111 -1.17 -21.28 1.81
N THR A 112 -1.80 -20.13 2.09
CA THR A 112 -1.72 -18.97 1.18
C THR A 112 -0.47 -18.12 1.38
N ARG A 113 0.26 -18.29 2.49
CA ARG A 113 1.48 -17.50 2.81
C ARG A 113 2.52 -17.43 1.69
N PRO A 114 2.84 -18.50 0.94
CA PRO A 114 3.81 -18.41 -0.15
C PRO A 114 3.36 -17.46 -1.26
N ARG A 115 2.05 -17.49 -1.60
CA ARG A 115 1.46 -16.56 -2.57
C ARG A 115 1.50 -15.14 -2.03
N ASP A 116 1.13 -14.95 -0.78
CA ASP A 116 1.07 -13.62 -0.16
C ASP A 116 2.48 -13.02 -0.01
N MET A 117 3.50 -13.86 0.21
CA MET A 117 4.93 -13.48 0.16
C MET A 117 5.36 -13.08 -1.25
N ALA A 118 4.98 -13.84 -2.28
CA ALA A 118 5.29 -13.49 -3.65
C ALA A 118 4.67 -12.13 -4.03
N LEU A 119 3.42 -11.86 -3.62
CA LEU A 119 2.75 -10.58 -3.83
C LEU A 119 3.42 -9.44 -3.04
N THR A 120 3.83 -9.69 -1.79
CA THR A 120 4.61 -8.73 -0.96
C THR A 120 5.88 -8.32 -1.68
N LEU A 121 6.69 -9.31 -2.11
CA LEU A 121 7.96 -9.08 -2.79
C LEU A 121 7.74 -8.38 -4.13
N LEU A 122 6.69 -8.74 -4.88
CA LEU A 122 6.33 -8.10 -6.13
C LEU A 122 5.99 -6.62 -5.92
N LEU A 123 5.17 -6.29 -4.91
CA LEU A 123 4.81 -4.91 -4.62
C LEU A 123 6.05 -4.10 -4.21
N LEU A 124 6.88 -4.64 -3.31
CA LEU A 124 8.11 -3.98 -2.88
C LEU A 124 9.05 -3.76 -4.06
N ALA A 125 9.30 -4.79 -4.87
CA ALA A 125 10.16 -4.69 -6.05
C ALA A 125 9.63 -3.65 -7.07
N LEU A 126 8.32 -3.63 -7.29
CA LEU A 126 7.68 -2.67 -8.18
C LEU A 126 7.83 -1.24 -7.66
N VAL A 127 7.46 -0.98 -6.40
CA VAL A 127 7.49 0.36 -5.80
C VAL A 127 8.93 0.86 -5.69
N TRP A 128 9.82 0.07 -5.11
CA TRP A 128 11.23 0.44 -4.94
C TRP A 128 11.95 0.56 -6.27
N GLY A 129 11.72 -0.36 -7.20
CA GLY A 129 12.32 -0.35 -8.53
C GLY A 129 11.91 0.87 -9.33
N LEU A 130 10.60 1.17 -9.41
CA LEU A 130 10.10 2.34 -10.13
C LEU A 130 10.56 3.64 -9.49
N LEU A 131 10.38 3.82 -8.18
CA LEU A 131 10.69 5.09 -7.51
C LEU A 131 12.19 5.38 -7.39
N ASN A 132 13.05 4.35 -7.47
CA ASN A 132 14.50 4.54 -7.52
C ASN A 132 15.07 4.52 -8.95
N TRP A 133 14.24 4.35 -9.98
CA TRP A 133 14.71 4.38 -11.36
C TRP A 133 15.17 5.81 -11.74
N PRO A 134 16.37 6.00 -12.33
CA PRO A 134 16.94 7.34 -12.54
C PRO A 134 16.06 8.32 -13.33
N SER A 135 15.25 7.83 -14.29
CA SER A 135 14.33 8.70 -15.04
C SER A 135 13.10 9.13 -14.24
N ILE A 136 12.67 8.32 -13.27
CA ILE A 136 11.55 8.62 -12.38
C ILE A 136 12.03 9.52 -11.24
N GLN A 137 13.24 9.32 -10.71
CA GLN A 137 13.81 10.20 -9.69
C GLN A 137 13.82 11.67 -10.14
N LYS A 138 14.19 11.92 -11.40
CA LYS A 138 14.17 13.26 -12.05
C LYS A 138 12.79 13.92 -12.15
N VAL A 139 11.70 13.18 -11.92
CA VAL A 139 10.34 13.76 -11.89
C VAL A 139 10.08 14.45 -10.55
N PHE A 140 10.80 14.07 -9.49
CA PHE A 140 10.65 14.58 -8.12
C PHE A 140 11.75 15.58 -7.73
N GLU A 141 12.66 15.89 -8.65
CA GLU A 141 13.71 16.91 -8.56
C GLU A 141 13.20 18.24 -9.10
#